data_AF-A0A849T5L5-F1
#
_entry.id   AF-A0A849T5L5-F1
#
_cell.length_a   1.000
_cell.length_b   1.000
_cell.length_c   1.000
_cell.angle_alpha   90.00
_cell.angle_beta   90.00
_cell.angle_gamma   90.00
#
_symmetry.space_group_name_H-M   'P 1'
#
loop_
_entity.id
_entity.type
_entity.pdbx_description
1 polymer ?
#
loop_
_entity_poly.entity_id
_entity_poly.type
_entity_poly.pdbx_seq_one_letter_code
_entity_poly.pdbx_strand_id
1 'polypeptide(L)'
;MIKFPFISLPDYFTRLLVSSIQNSTQTNNNLELYINVNKDLNALVKKVFKDIDPDGFLGKIISISGWSGIRNRLAAVFLEHAMTGKFPETANLNLVTDIINVENKLRHFTPSGFNRAFLLAFYAKMTLIDYKLKEASETTTYSPLLIKEEHIEFMKLSKAKSVRIDWLMLELIQFDHFLGTERLQTLLKNETRYTALFSLLSHDEQKLMMSNFITYGASVNDLDIFTSDISIQ
;
A
#
# COMPACT_ATOMS: atom_id res chain seq x y z
N MET A 1 -10.49 -18.00 -7.62
CA MET A 1 -9.89 -18.02 -6.27
C MET A 1 -8.93 -16.85 -6.17
N ILE A 2 -9.12 -15.92 -5.24
CA ILE A 2 -8.23 -14.76 -5.10
C ILE A 2 -6.95 -15.19 -4.37
N LYS A 3 -5.85 -15.36 -5.10
CA LYS A 3 -4.54 -15.69 -4.53
C LYS A 3 -3.60 -14.54 -4.83
N PHE A 4 -3.08 -13.88 -3.80
CA PHE A 4 -2.16 -12.76 -3.99
C PHE A 4 -0.75 -13.26 -4.34
N PRO A 5 -0.05 -12.61 -5.28
CA PRO A 5 1.36 -12.88 -5.53
C PRO A 5 2.23 -12.20 -4.48
N PHE A 6 3.35 -12.83 -4.13
CA PHE A 6 4.41 -12.12 -3.41
C PHE A 6 5.08 -11.12 -4.36
N ILE A 7 5.20 -9.88 -3.93
CA ILE A 7 5.92 -8.82 -4.63
C ILE A 7 7.02 -8.30 -3.70
N SER A 8 8.27 -8.39 -4.11
CA SER A 8 9.39 -7.80 -3.37
C SER A 8 9.39 -6.28 -3.55
N LEU A 9 8.70 -5.55 -2.68
CA LEU A 9 8.72 -4.09 -2.69
C LEU A 9 10.00 -3.55 -2.03
N PRO A 10 10.47 -2.34 -2.38
CA PRO A 10 11.68 -1.79 -1.78
C PRO A 10 11.49 -1.49 -0.28
N ASP A 11 12.21 -2.20 0.59
CA ASP A 11 12.09 -2.14 2.05
C ASP A 11 12.19 -0.71 2.59
N TYR A 12 13.14 0.08 2.08
CA TYR A 12 13.35 1.46 2.52
C TYR A 12 12.17 2.36 2.19
N PHE A 13 11.41 2.03 1.14
CA PHE A 13 10.23 2.80 0.73
C PHE A 13 9.00 2.34 1.49
N THR A 14 8.77 1.03 1.63
CA THR A 14 7.62 0.51 2.38
C THR A 14 7.69 0.88 3.86
N ARG A 15 8.90 0.94 4.45
CA ARG A 15 9.09 1.41 5.84
C ARG A 15 8.59 2.83 6.05
N LEU A 16 8.86 3.73 5.10
CA LEU A 16 8.33 5.11 5.15
C LEU A 16 6.81 5.15 4.98
N LEU A 17 6.24 4.26 4.17
CA LEU A 17 4.79 4.18 3.94
C LEU A 17 4.01 3.61 5.13
N VAL A 18 4.60 2.69 5.90
CA VAL A 18 4.00 2.15 7.13
C VAL A 18 4.04 3.20 8.26
N SER A 19 5.01 4.10 8.22
CA SER A 19 5.21 5.15 9.22
C SER A 19 4.16 6.28 9.12
N SER A 20 3.87 6.91 10.26
CA SER A 20 3.12 8.17 10.30
C SER A 20 4.06 9.34 10.05
N ILE A 21 3.94 9.96 8.87
CA ILE A 21 4.78 11.09 8.45
C ILE A 21 3.88 12.31 8.28
N GLN A 22 3.92 13.20 9.27
CA GLN A 22 3.24 14.49 9.25
C GLN A 22 4.19 15.60 8.82
N ASN A 23 3.69 16.60 8.09
CA ASN A 23 4.51 17.76 7.71
C ASN A 23 4.84 18.60 8.94
N SER A 24 6.04 18.40 9.50
CA SER A 24 6.63 19.18 10.58
C SER A 24 8.13 19.31 10.34
N THR A 25 8.77 20.34 10.91
CA THR A 25 10.22 20.52 10.80
C THR A 25 10.98 19.29 11.31
N GLN A 26 10.56 18.73 12.44
CA GLN A 26 11.18 17.53 13.01
C GLN A 26 11.03 16.32 12.08
N THR A 27 9.84 16.12 11.50
CA THR A 27 9.61 15.02 10.55
C THR A 27 10.46 15.19 9.29
N ASN A 28 10.59 16.41 8.77
CA ASN A 28 11.40 16.70 7.60
C ASN A 28 12.88 16.40 7.86
N ASN A 29 13.41 16.78 9.02
CA ASN A 29 14.77 16.45 9.43
C ASN A 29 14.99 14.94 9.55
N ASN A 30 14.03 14.22 10.12
CA ASN A 30 14.09 12.76 10.23
C ASN A 30 14.02 12.08 8.86
N LEU A 31 13.19 12.57 7.95
CA LEU A 31 13.09 12.09 6.57
C LEU A 31 14.40 12.32 5.82
N GLU A 32 14.99 13.50 5.94
CA GLU A 32 16.30 13.82 5.34
C GLU A 32 17.39 12.88 5.86
N LEU A 33 17.47 12.70 7.17
CA LEU A 33 18.43 11.77 7.79
C LEU A 33 18.23 10.34 7.28
N TYR A 34 16.98 9.87 7.23
CA TYR A 34 16.65 8.54 6.75
C TYR A 34 17.08 8.35 5.30
N ILE A 35 16.73 9.29 4.41
CA ILE A 35 17.14 9.23 3.00
C ILE A 35 18.66 9.25 2.89
N ASN A 36 19.36 10.10 3.65
CA ASN A 36 20.81 10.21 3.59
C ASN A 36 21.54 8.93 4.00
N VAL A 37 21.07 8.23 5.04
CA VAL A 37 21.66 6.98 5.52
C VAL A 37 21.44 5.84 4.52
N ASN A 38 20.31 5.83 3.80
CA ASN A 38 20.00 4.84 2.77
C ASN A 38 20.59 5.27 1.41
N LYS A 39 21.83 4.85 1.12
CA LYS A 39 22.57 5.27 -0.09
C LYS A 39 21.80 5.07 -1.40
N ASP A 40 21.10 3.95 -1.55
CA ASP A 40 20.34 3.65 -2.78
C ASP A 40 19.13 4.58 -2.94
N LEU A 41 18.40 4.81 -1.85
CA LEU A 41 17.28 5.76 -1.83
C LEU A 41 17.77 7.19 -2.07
N ASN A 42 18.89 7.59 -1.47
CA ASN A 42 19.51 8.90 -1.69
C ASN A 42 19.86 9.10 -3.16
N ALA A 43 20.57 8.14 -3.77
CA ALA A 43 20.95 8.19 -5.17
C ALA A 43 19.72 8.28 -6.08
N LEU A 44 18.66 7.51 -5.78
CA LEU A 44 17.43 7.53 -6.53
C LEU A 44 16.71 8.88 -6.41
N VAL A 45 16.55 9.40 -5.20
CA VAL A 45 15.92 10.73 -4.95
C VAL A 45 16.69 11.81 -5.70
N LYS A 46 18.02 11.88 -5.54
CA LYS A 46 18.84 12.87 -6.26
C LYS A 46 18.71 12.75 -7.77
N LYS A 47 18.64 11.52 -8.31
CA LYS A 47 18.45 11.29 -9.74
C LYS A 47 17.12 11.84 -10.23
N VAL A 48 16.02 11.45 -9.58
CA VAL A 48 14.66 11.72 -10.09
C VAL A 48 14.13 13.10 -9.69
N PHE A 49 14.90 13.89 -8.93
CA PHE A 49 14.56 15.26 -8.51
C PHE A 49 15.54 16.33 -9.03
N LYS A 50 16.35 16.02 -10.06
CA LYS A 50 17.27 16.98 -10.69
C LYS A 50 16.58 18.23 -11.24
N ASP A 51 15.30 18.12 -11.59
CA ASP A 51 14.45 19.25 -12.03
C ASP A 51 14.15 20.24 -10.90
N ILE A 52 14.18 19.80 -9.64
CA ILE A 52 13.98 20.66 -8.46
C ILE A 52 15.32 21.20 -7.95
N ASP A 53 16.31 20.33 -7.86
CA ASP A 53 17.65 20.67 -7.43
C ASP A 53 18.70 19.85 -8.21
N PRO A 54 19.43 20.47 -9.17
CA PRO A 54 20.47 19.81 -9.94
C PRO A 54 21.61 19.23 -9.10
N ASP A 55 21.91 19.85 -7.94
CA ASP A 55 22.95 19.41 -7.01
C ASP A 55 22.44 18.32 -6.05
N GLY A 56 21.13 18.09 -6.03
CA GLY A 56 20.49 17.04 -5.25
C GLY A 56 20.45 17.34 -3.76
N PHE A 57 20.40 18.60 -3.34
CA PHE A 57 20.31 18.95 -1.93
C PHE A 57 18.94 18.55 -1.34
N LEU A 58 18.94 17.54 -0.46
CA LEU A 58 17.71 16.92 0.06
C LEU A 58 16.84 17.91 0.83
N GLY A 59 17.42 18.80 1.64
CA GLY A 59 16.65 19.81 2.37
C GLY A 59 15.79 20.71 1.45
N LYS A 60 16.29 21.06 0.25
CA LYS A 60 15.52 21.83 -0.74
C LYS A 60 14.48 20.96 -1.45
N ILE A 61 14.82 19.72 -1.78
CA ILE A 61 13.86 18.77 -2.38
C ILE A 61 12.68 18.54 -1.42
N ILE A 62 12.95 18.32 -0.13
CA ILE A 62 11.94 18.11 0.92
C ILE A 62 11.12 19.37 1.15
N SER A 63 11.73 20.56 1.19
CA SER A 63 10.99 21.81 1.42
C SER A 63 10.02 22.15 0.29
N ILE A 64 10.39 21.85 -0.96
CA ILE A 64 9.57 22.12 -2.15
C ILE A 64 8.51 21.02 -2.36
N SER A 65 8.89 19.75 -2.26
CA SER A 65 8.01 18.63 -2.62
C SER A 65 7.18 18.11 -1.44
N GLY A 66 7.67 18.28 -0.22
CA GLY A 66 7.16 17.57 0.95
C GLY A 66 7.28 16.04 0.82
N TRP A 67 6.80 15.33 1.86
CA TRP A 67 6.78 13.88 1.83
C TRP A 67 5.87 13.32 0.72
N SER A 68 4.68 13.90 0.53
CA SER A 68 3.73 13.41 -0.49
C SER A 68 4.31 13.51 -1.91
N GLY A 69 5.00 14.60 -2.24
CA GLY A 69 5.67 14.76 -3.53
C GLY A 69 6.80 13.75 -3.73
N ILE A 70 7.64 13.55 -2.71
CA ILE A 70 8.71 12.53 -2.72
C ILE A 70 8.12 11.14 -2.91
N ARG A 71 7.15 10.76 -2.09
CA ARG A 71 6.48 9.46 -2.10
C ARG A 71 5.85 9.15 -3.45
N ASN A 72 5.07 10.09 -4.00
CA ASN A 72 4.38 9.90 -5.27
C ASN A 72 5.38 9.75 -6.42
N ARG A 73 6.47 10.53 -6.41
CA ARG A 73 7.51 10.44 -7.43
C ARG A 73 8.26 9.12 -7.36
N LEU A 74 8.65 8.67 -6.17
CA LEU A 74 9.31 7.38 -5.97
C LEU A 74 8.41 6.21 -6.39
N ALA A 75 7.12 6.24 -6.03
CA ALA A 75 6.16 5.22 -6.47
C ALA A 75 6.09 5.14 -8.00
N ALA A 76 6.01 6.27 -8.70
CA ALA A 76 5.99 6.30 -10.17
C ALA A 76 7.25 5.65 -10.76
N VAL A 77 8.41 5.97 -10.20
CA VAL A 77 9.71 5.43 -10.59
C VAL A 77 9.80 3.92 -10.37
N PHE A 78 9.29 3.40 -9.25
CA PHE A 78 9.23 1.96 -8.98
C PHE A 78 8.25 1.23 -9.92
N LEU A 79 7.09 1.82 -10.20
CA LEU A 79 6.15 1.26 -11.17
C LEU A 79 6.77 1.17 -12.57
N GLU A 80 7.47 2.23 -13.00
CA GLU A 80 8.16 2.24 -14.28
C GLU A 80 9.29 1.22 -14.35
N HIS A 81 10.07 1.10 -13.28
CA HIS A 81 11.09 0.06 -13.16
C HIS A 81 10.49 -1.34 -13.22
N ALA A 82 9.36 -1.59 -12.54
CA ALA A 82 8.69 -2.88 -12.59
C ALA A 82 8.18 -3.24 -14.00
N MET A 83 7.74 -2.26 -14.77
CA MET A 83 7.26 -2.48 -16.15
C MET A 83 8.40 -2.65 -17.17
N THR A 84 9.54 -1.98 -16.98
CA THR A 84 10.59 -1.84 -18.01
C THR A 84 11.93 -2.47 -17.65
N GLY A 85 12.13 -2.83 -16.38
CA GLY A 85 13.42 -3.25 -15.81
C GLY A 85 14.43 -2.11 -15.64
N LYS A 86 14.08 -0.85 -15.90
CA LYS A 86 15.01 0.30 -15.84
C LYS A 86 14.44 1.46 -15.04
N PHE A 87 15.28 2.10 -14.23
CA PHE A 87 14.88 3.31 -13.52
C PHE A 87 14.90 4.51 -14.47
N PRO A 88 13.77 5.23 -14.62
CA PRO A 88 13.70 6.36 -15.53
C PRO A 88 14.59 7.53 -15.08
N GLU A 89 14.88 8.45 -16.01
CA GLU A 89 15.55 9.73 -15.70
C GLU A 89 14.58 10.73 -15.07
N THR A 90 13.31 10.70 -15.50
CA THR A 90 12.23 11.57 -14.99
C THR A 90 11.02 10.72 -14.63
N ALA A 91 10.32 11.10 -13.57
CA ALA A 91 9.18 10.32 -13.09
C ALA A 91 7.89 10.68 -13.83
N ASN A 92 7.22 9.68 -14.40
CA ASN A 92 5.88 9.85 -14.95
C ASN A 92 4.80 9.76 -13.86
N LEU A 93 4.39 10.90 -13.30
CA LEU A 93 3.40 10.96 -12.21
C LEU A 93 2.00 10.45 -12.61
N ASN A 94 1.69 10.30 -13.91
CA ASN A 94 0.43 9.70 -14.33
C ASN A 94 0.29 8.23 -13.90
N LEU A 95 1.42 7.55 -13.63
CA LEU A 95 1.44 6.15 -13.19
C LEU A 95 0.86 5.95 -11.78
N VAL A 96 0.77 7.02 -10.97
CA VAL A 96 0.31 6.95 -9.57
C VAL A 96 -1.05 7.62 -9.34
N THR A 97 -1.71 8.13 -10.38
CA THR A 97 -2.98 8.84 -10.26
C THR A 97 -4.08 7.97 -9.63
N ASP A 98 -4.17 6.70 -10.01
CA ASP A 98 -5.13 5.75 -9.45
C ASP A 98 -4.81 5.40 -7.99
N ILE A 99 -3.53 5.27 -7.65
CA ILE A 99 -3.08 5.05 -6.26
C ILE A 99 -3.49 6.23 -5.38
N ILE A 100 -3.26 7.46 -5.85
CA ILE A 100 -3.65 8.69 -5.15
C ILE A 100 -5.17 8.79 -5.01
N ASN A 101 -5.93 8.39 -6.04
CA ASN A 101 -7.38 8.39 -5.98
C ASN A 101 -7.92 7.43 -4.92
N VAL A 102 -7.36 6.23 -4.80
CA VAL A 102 -7.72 5.28 -3.72
C VAL A 102 -7.39 5.87 -2.36
N GLU A 103 -6.20 6.43 -2.18
CA GLU A 103 -5.80 7.09 -0.92
C GLU A 103 -6.78 8.22 -0.54
N ASN A 104 -7.13 9.08 -1.48
CA ASN A 104 -8.03 10.20 -1.24
C ASN A 104 -9.42 9.72 -0.80
N LYS A 105 -9.96 8.67 -1.43
CA LYS A 105 -11.23 8.06 -1.03
C LYS A 105 -11.18 7.47 0.37
N LEU A 106 -10.04 6.89 0.76
CA LEU A 106 -9.85 6.29 2.08
C LEU A 106 -9.42 7.28 3.17
N ARG A 107 -9.06 8.52 2.81
CA ARG A 107 -8.50 9.52 3.73
C ARG A 107 -9.38 9.79 4.96
N HIS A 108 -10.70 9.75 4.79
CA HIS A 108 -11.65 9.98 5.90
C HIS A 108 -11.63 8.87 6.96
N PHE A 109 -11.17 7.68 6.59
CA PHE A 109 -11.12 6.49 7.46
C PHE A 109 -9.73 6.22 8.05
N THR A 110 -8.75 7.09 7.80
CA THR A 110 -7.40 7.01 8.34
C THR A 110 -7.04 8.27 9.14
N PRO A 111 -6.26 8.18 10.22
CA PRO A 111 -5.67 9.35 10.85
C PRO A 111 -4.70 10.07 9.90
N SER A 112 -4.49 11.36 10.13
CA SER A 112 -3.60 12.18 9.29
C SER A 112 -2.14 11.75 9.44
N GLY A 113 -1.39 11.76 8.33
CA GLY A 113 0.02 11.38 8.27
C GLY A 113 0.28 9.89 8.00
N PHE A 114 -0.73 9.03 8.10
CA PHE A 114 -0.61 7.61 7.75
C PHE A 114 -0.76 7.39 6.25
N ASN A 115 0.15 6.59 5.68
CA ASN A 115 0.23 6.37 4.23
C ASN A 115 -0.17 4.93 3.84
N ARG A 116 -0.77 4.17 4.75
CA ARG A 116 -1.06 2.74 4.54
C ARG A 116 -2.12 2.49 3.46
N ALA A 117 -3.06 3.41 3.25
CA ALA A 117 -3.97 3.36 2.09
C ALA A 117 -3.22 3.48 0.75
N PHE A 118 -2.22 4.38 0.68
CA PHE A 118 -1.34 4.50 -0.48
C PHE A 118 -0.50 3.23 -0.66
N LEU A 119 0.03 2.65 0.41
CA LEU A 119 0.80 1.39 0.38
C LEU A 119 -0.01 0.24 -0.21
N LEU A 120 -1.26 0.06 0.24
CA LEU A 120 -2.13 -0.99 -0.29
C LEU A 120 -2.38 -0.81 -1.79
N ALA A 121 -2.71 0.41 -2.22
CA ALA A 121 -2.96 0.69 -3.64
C ALA A 121 -1.69 0.56 -4.49
N PHE A 122 -0.53 0.93 -3.96
CA PHE A 122 0.77 0.70 -4.59
C PHE A 122 1.07 -0.79 -4.77
N TYR A 123 0.86 -1.60 -3.71
CA TYR A 123 0.97 -3.05 -3.80
C TYR A 123 0.00 -3.62 -4.85
N ALA A 124 -1.29 -3.22 -4.82
CA ALA A 124 -2.28 -3.66 -5.80
C ALA A 124 -1.81 -3.39 -7.24
N LYS A 125 -1.29 -2.19 -7.50
CA LYS A 125 -0.75 -1.80 -8.81
C LYS A 125 0.45 -2.66 -9.21
N MET A 126 1.37 -2.94 -8.29
CA MET A 126 2.52 -3.81 -8.53
C MET A 126 2.09 -5.26 -8.82
N THR A 127 1.09 -5.80 -8.11
CA THR A 127 0.55 -7.14 -8.41
C THR A 127 -0.07 -7.20 -9.80
N LEU A 128 -0.68 -6.11 -10.27
CA LEU A 128 -1.26 -6.03 -11.61
C LEU A 128 -0.18 -5.99 -12.70
N ILE A 129 0.91 -5.25 -12.48
CA ILE A 129 2.05 -5.22 -13.40
C ILE A 129 2.67 -6.61 -13.50
N ASP A 130 2.97 -7.24 -12.35
CA ASP A 130 3.55 -8.58 -12.29
C ASP A 130 2.64 -9.62 -12.97
N TYR A 131 1.33 -9.56 -12.71
CA TYR A 131 0.35 -10.42 -13.39
C TYR A 131 0.40 -10.27 -14.91
N LYS A 132 0.37 -9.04 -15.43
CA LYS A 132 0.39 -8.78 -16.89
C LYS A 132 1.68 -9.25 -17.56
N LEU A 133 2.81 -9.13 -16.88
CA LEU A 133 4.10 -9.59 -17.40
C LEU A 133 4.19 -11.12 -17.45
N LYS A 134 3.57 -11.84 -16.51
CA LYS A 134 3.56 -13.32 -16.45
C LYS A 134 2.39 -13.97 -17.17
N GLU A 135 1.27 -13.28 -17.36
CA GLU A 135 0.15 -13.78 -18.18
C GLU A 135 0.61 -14.04 -19.62
N ALA A 136 1.56 -13.25 -20.12
CA ALA A 136 2.24 -13.49 -21.40
C ALA A 136 3.04 -14.83 -21.43
N SER A 137 3.26 -15.48 -20.29
CA SER A 137 4.02 -16.74 -20.17
C SER A 137 3.18 -17.96 -19.74
N GLU A 138 1.84 -17.89 -19.77
CA GLU A 138 0.88 -19.00 -19.57
C GLU A 138 0.92 -19.77 -18.22
N THR A 139 1.75 -19.38 -17.25
CA THR A 139 1.95 -20.12 -15.98
C THR A 139 1.29 -19.51 -14.74
N THR A 140 0.42 -18.51 -14.90
CA THR A 140 -0.04 -17.68 -13.77
C THR A 140 -1.15 -18.35 -12.95
N THR A 141 -0.84 -18.77 -11.71
CA THR A 141 -1.80 -19.40 -10.78
C THR A 141 -2.38 -18.43 -9.74
N TYR A 142 -2.23 -17.12 -9.93
CA TYR A 142 -2.62 -16.10 -8.97
C TYR A 142 -3.42 -14.99 -9.66
N SER A 143 -4.06 -14.15 -8.88
CA SER A 143 -4.85 -13.01 -9.36
C SER A 143 -4.32 -11.71 -8.76
N PRO A 144 -4.29 -10.61 -9.53
CA PRO A 144 -3.90 -9.32 -8.96
C PRO A 144 -4.90 -8.89 -7.88
N LEU A 145 -4.41 -8.14 -6.90
CA LEU A 145 -5.30 -7.48 -5.94
C LEU A 145 -6.05 -6.35 -6.65
N LEU A 146 -7.39 -6.39 -6.59
CA LEU A 146 -8.26 -5.36 -7.13
C LEU A 146 -9.03 -4.69 -6.00
N ILE A 147 -8.90 -3.36 -5.91
CA ILE A 147 -9.66 -2.53 -4.98
C ILE A 147 -10.82 -1.92 -5.79
N LYS A 148 -12.04 -2.35 -5.49
CA LYS A 148 -13.26 -1.88 -6.15
C LYS A 148 -13.96 -0.81 -5.32
N GLU A 149 -14.92 -0.11 -5.91
CA GLU A 149 -15.66 0.93 -5.19
C GLU A 149 -16.46 0.35 -4.02
N GLU A 150 -17.02 -0.84 -4.18
CA GLU A 150 -17.78 -1.54 -3.16
C GLU A 150 -16.96 -1.75 -1.87
N HIS A 151 -15.65 -2.00 -2.01
CA HIS A 151 -14.74 -2.16 -0.87
C HIS A 151 -14.59 -0.85 -0.07
N ILE A 152 -14.59 0.29 -0.77
CA ILE A 152 -14.56 1.62 -0.16
C ILE A 152 -15.91 1.94 0.47
N GLU A 153 -17.02 1.52 -0.14
CA GLU A 153 -18.36 1.69 0.43
C GLU A 153 -18.53 0.97 1.76
N PHE A 154 -17.93 -0.22 1.94
CA PHE A 154 -17.95 -0.92 3.23
C PHE A 154 -17.30 -0.09 4.34
N MET A 155 -16.27 0.70 4.03
CA MET A 155 -15.60 1.55 5.01
C MET A 155 -16.51 2.64 5.59
N LYS A 156 -17.56 3.07 4.86
CA LYS A 156 -18.54 4.05 5.36
C LYS A 156 -19.35 3.54 6.55
N LEU A 157 -19.39 2.22 6.76
CA LEU A 157 -20.02 1.60 7.92
C LEU A 157 -19.10 1.61 9.15
N SER A 158 -17.81 1.94 8.98
CA SER A 158 -16.89 2.09 10.10
C SER A 158 -17.20 3.35 10.90
N LYS A 159 -17.25 3.20 12.23
CA LYS A 159 -17.42 4.30 13.18
C LYS A 159 -16.09 4.93 13.62
N ALA A 160 -14.96 4.30 13.28
CA ALA A 160 -13.63 4.69 13.73
C ALA A 160 -12.63 4.77 12.58
N LYS A 161 -11.60 5.61 12.76
CA LYS A 161 -10.45 5.66 11.86
C LYS A 161 -9.48 4.52 12.20
N SER A 162 -8.90 3.91 11.18
CA SER A 162 -7.91 2.85 11.32
C SER A 162 -6.51 3.36 10.95
N VAL A 163 -5.55 3.14 11.84
CA VAL A 163 -4.12 3.30 11.55
C VAL A 163 -3.67 2.28 10.50
N ARG A 164 -4.19 1.05 10.59
CA ARG A 164 -3.90 -0.09 9.72
C ARG A 164 -5.00 -0.29 8.68
N ILE A 165 -5.31 0.79 7.95
CA ILE A 165 -6.39 0.82 6.96
C ILE A 165 -6.19 -0.17 5.81
N ASP A 166 -4.94 -0.47 5.47
CA ASP A 166 -4.58 -1.49 4.48
C ASP A 166 -5.02 -2.90 4.90
N TRP A 167 -4.72 -3.31 6.13
CA TRP A 167 -5.13 -4.62 6.66
C TRP A 167 -6.65 -4.75 6.73
N LEU A 168 -7.34 -3.71 7.20
CA LEU A 168 -8.80 -3.68 7.23
C LEU A 168 -9.42 -3.79 5.83
N MET A 169 -8.87 -3.07 4.86
CA MET A 169 -9.31 -3.17 3.47
C MET A 169 -9.06 -4.56 2.89
N LEU A 170 -7.89 -5.16 3.15
CA LEU A 170 -7.59 -6.53 2.73
C LEU A 170 -8.59 -7.53 3.31
N GLU A 171 -8.94 -7.39 4.58
CA GLU A 171 -9.95 -8.21 5.23
C GLU A 171 -11.33 -8.07 4.56
N LEU A 172 -11.79 -6.84 4.31
CA LEU A 172 -13.05 -6.58 3.62
C LEU A 172 -13.07 -7.13 2.19
N ILE A 173 -11.96 -7.02 1.45
CA ILE A 173 -11.81 -7.56 0.09
C ILE A 173 -11.94 -9.09 0.10
N GLN A 174 -11.34 -9.77 1.09
CA GLN A 174 -11.43 -11.23 1.22
C GLN A 174 -12.86 -11.65 1.60
N PHE A 175 -13.50 -10.97 2.55
CA PHE A 175 -14.88 -11.26 2.90
C PHE A 175 -15.84 -11.03 1.74
N ASP A 176 -15.65 -9.98 0.95
CA ASP A 176 -16.43 -9.72 -0.26
C ASP A 176 -16.27 -10.86 -1.27
N HIS A 177 -15.03 -11.35 -1.45
CA HIS A 177 -14.75 -12.46 -2.34
C HIS A 177 -15.49 -13.75 -1.97
N PHE A 178 -15.51 -14.11 -0.68
CA PHE A 178 -16.10 -15.38 -0.23
C PHE A 178 -17.60 -15.30 0.07
N LEU A 179 -18.06 -14.21 0.69
CA LEU A 179 -19.45 -14.07 1.12
C LEU A 179 -20.32 -13.43 0.04
N GLY A 180 -19.72 -12.68 -0.89
CA GLY A 180 -20.41 -11.85 -1.87
C GLY A 180 -20.82 -10.50 -1.31
N THR A 181 -20.85 -9.49 -2.18
CA THR A 181 -21.06 -8.08 -1.85
C THR A 181 -22.36 -7.82 -1.07
N GLU A 182 -23.49 -8.33 -1.55
CA GLU A 182 -24.80 -8.08 -0.92
C GLU A 182 -24.90 -8.68 0.48
N ARG A 183 -24.38 -9.89 0.66
CA ARG A 183 -24.38 -10.60 1.94
C ARG A 183 -23.45 -9.89 2.92
N LEU A 184 -22.24 -9.55 2.50
CA LEU A 184 -21.30 -8.82 3.35
C LEU A 184 -21.89 -7.46 3.78
N GLN A 185 -22.48 -6.71 2.86
CA GLN A 185 -23.10 -5.42 3.17
C GLN A 185 -24.20 -5.57 4.24
N THR A 186 -25.04 -6.60 4.11
CA THR A 186 -26.08 -6.90 5.10
C THR A 186 -25.49 -7.22 6.47
N LEU A 187 -24.46 -8.07 6.51
CA LEU A 187 -23.80 -8.46 7.76
C LEU A 187 -23.12 -7.25 8.46
N LEU A 188 -22.46 -6.39 7.70
CA LEU A 188 -21.82 -5.18 8.23
C LEU A 188 -22.84 -4.15 8.73
N LYS A 189 -23.97 -3.96 8.02
CA LYS A 189 -25.07 -3.09 8.49
C LYS A 189 -25.68 -3.58 9.80
N ASN A 190 -25.68 -4.90 10.01
CA ASN A 190 -26.11 -5.52 11.27
C ASN A 190 -25.01 -5.53 12.35
N GLU A 191 -23.91 -4.81 12.15
CA GLU A 191 -22.77 -4.70 13.07
C GLU A 191 -22.15 -6.07 13.43
N THR A 192 -22.20 -7.02 12.50
CA THR A 192 -21.59 -8.34 12.69
C THR A 192 -20.09 -8.18 12.94
N ARG A 193 -19.59 -8.76 14.03
CA ARG A 193 -18.17 -8.71 14.39
C ARG A 193 -17.33 -9.43 13.33
N TYR A 194 -16.14 -8.91 13.02
CA TYR A 194 -15.20 -9.52 12.07
C TYR A 194 -14.83 -10.98 12.43
N THR A 195 -14.70 -11.30 13.72
CA THR A 195 -14.49 -12.68 14.17
C THR A 195 -15.64 -13.62 13.78
N ALA A 196 -16.88 -13.12 13.78
CA ALA A 196 -18.03 -13.89 13.32
C ALA A 196 -18.05 -14.02 11.79
N LEU A 197 -17.66 -12.97 11.06
CA LEU A 197 -17.49 -13.03 9.59
C LEU A 197 -16.47 -14.11 9.19
N PHE A 198 -15.34 -14.17 9.89
CA PHE A 198 -14.31 -15.19 9.67
C PHE A 198 -14.82 -16.61 9.91
N SER A 199 -15.62 -16.82 10.97
CA SER A 199 -16.25 -18.11 11.27
C SER A 199 -17.30 -18.55 10.25
N LEU A 200 -17.81 -17.66 9.39
CA LEU A 200 -18.71 -18.02 8.29
C LEU A 200 -17.96 -18.64 7.10
N LEU A 201 -16.64 -18.45 7.02
CA LEU A 201 -15.80 -19.02 5.97
C LEU A 201 -15.52 -20.49 6.24
N SER A 202 -15.44 -21.28 5.18
CA SER A 202 -14.92 -22.65 5.26
C SER A 202 -13.43 -22.66 5.63
N HIS A 203 -12.94 -23.81 6.10
CA HIS A 203 -11.54 -23.95 6.51
C HIS A 203 -10.55 -23.64 5.36
N ASP A 204 -10.88 -24.00 4.13
CA ASP A 204 -10.03 -23.72 2.97
C ASP A 204 -10.01 -22.23 2.60
N GLU A 205 -11.13 -21.54 2.75
CA GLU A 205 -11.24 -20.09 2.55
C GLU A 205 -10.47 -19.32 3.63
N GLN A 206 -10.59 -19.74 4.89
CA GLN A 206 -9.80 -19.19 6.01
C GLN A 206 -8.30 -19.37 5.77
N LYS A 207 -7.89 -20.57 5.32
CA LYS A 207 -6.48 -20.86 4.99
C LYS A 207 -5.99 -19.99 3.83
N LEU A 208 -6.80 -19.81 2.78
CA LEU A 208 -6.45 -18.92 1.66
C LEU A 208 -6.31 -17.47 2.11
N MET A 209 -7.26 -16.98 2.92
CA MET A 209 -7.24 -15.63 3.48
C MET A 209 -5.97 -15.39 4.30
N MET A 210 -5.61 -16.32 5.18
CA MET A 210 -4.38 -16.22 5.98
C MET A 210 -3.13 -16.27 5.09
N SER A 211 -3.09 -17.14 4.08
CA SER A 211 -1.99 -17.16 3.11
C SER A 211 -1.85 -15.83 2.39
N ASN A 212 -2.96 -15.20 1.99
CA ASN A 212 -2.95 -13.90 1.34
C ASN A 212 -2.43 -12.79 2.26
N PHE A 213 -2.77 -12.83 3.56
CA PHE A 213 -2.27 -11.90 4.57
C PHE A 213 -0.77 -12.05 4.80
N ILE A 214 -0.27 -13.28 4.91
CA ILE A 214 1.16 -13.55 5.02
C ILE A 214 1.89 -13.03 3.78
N THR A 215 1.36 -13.30 2.58
CA THR A 215 1.94 -12.80 1.33
C THR A 215 2.00 -11.28 1.28
N TYR A 216 0.92 -10.58 1.66
CA TYR A 216 0.90 -9.13 1.71
C TYR A 216 1.91 -8.59 2.73
N GLY A 217 1.87 -9.10 3.97
CA GLY A 217 2.77 -8.67 5.05
C GLY A 217 4.24 -8.86 4.68
N ALA A 218 4.59 -9.99 4.06
CA ALA A 218 5.92 -10.24 3.52
C ALA A 218 6.28 -9.27 2.38
N SER A 219 5.33 -8.96 1.48
CA SER A 219 5.57 -8.06 0.34
C SER A 219 5.82 -6.61 0.76
N VAL A 220 5.22 -6.16 1.86
CA VAL A 220 5.39 -4.80 2.38
C VAL A 220 6.41 -4.69 3.53
N ASN A 221 6.98 -5.81 3.95
CA ASN A 221 7.86 -5.93 5.13
C ASN A 221 7.24 -5.46 6.45
N ASP A 222 5.93 -5.67 6.63
CA ASP A 222 5.25 -5.37 7.89
C ASP A 222 5.29 -6.60 8.81
N LEU A 223 6.43 -6.81 9.46
CA LEU A 223 6.65 -7.95 10.36
C LEU A 223 5.89 -7.79 11.69
N ASP A 224 5.62 -6.55 12.10
CA ASP A 224 5.01 -6.23 13.40
C ASP A 224 3.62 -6.85 13.57
N ILE A 225 2.88 -7.08 12.48
CA ILE A 225 1.57 -7.77 12.52
C ILE A 225 1.69 -9.22 13.02
N PHE A 226 2.83 -9.87 12.83
CA PHE A 226 3.05 -11.27 13.18
C PHE A 226 3.84 -11.44 14.48
N THR A 227 4.70 -10.48 14.82
CA THR A 227 5.67 -10.62 15.91
C THR A 227 5.30 -9.82 17.16
N SER A 228 4.41 -8.83 17.03
CA SER A 228 4.15 -7.87 18.10
C SER A 228 2.74 -8.08 18.67
N ASP A 229 2.61 -8.12 20.00
CA ASP A 229 1.32 -8.23 20.68
C ASP A 229 0.53 -6.93 20.48
N ILE A 230 -0.46 -6.98 19.59
CA ILE A 230 -1.25 -5.83 19.14
C ILE A 230 -2.23 -5.35 20.23
N SER A 231 -2.35 -6.09 21.34
CA SER A 231 -3.25 -5.75 22.46
C SER A 231 -2.76 -4.58 23.34
N ILE A 232 -1.56 -4.04 23.07
CA ILE A 232 -0.89 -3.04 23.92
C ILE A 232 -0.79 -1.64 23.25
N GLN A 233 -1.36 -1.44 22.05
CA GLN A 233 -1.33 -0.13 21.35
C GLN A 233 -2.67 0.61 21.34
#